data_AF-A0A1V5MS87-F1
#
_entry.id   AF-A0A1V5MS87-F1
#
_cell.length_a   1.000
_cell.length_b   1.000
_cell.length_c   1.000
_cell.angle_alpha   90.00
_cell.angle_beta   90.00
_cell.angle_gamma   90.00
#
_symmetry.space_group_name_H-M   'P 1'
#
loop_
_entity.id
_entity.type
_entity.pdbx_description
1 polymer ?
#
loop_
_entity_poly.entity_id
_entity_poly.type
_entity_poly.pdbx_seq_one_letter_code
_entity_poly.pdbx_strand_id
1 'polypeptide(L)' 'MVNAFEQACGGKIPYTIVARRTGDIASCYADATRAKELLGWQAKRTLADMCKDTWNWQSQNPEGYA' A
#
# COMPACT_ATOMS: atom_id res chain seq x y z
N MET A 1 -5.67 -1.68 -3.47
CA MET A 1 -5.44 -1.03 -2.16
C MET A 1 -6.62 -1.22 -1.23
N VAL A 2 -7.75 -0.52 -1.42
CA VAL A 2 -8.91 -0.59 -0.51
C VAL A 2 -9.34 -2.03 -0.20
N ASN A 3 -9.62 -2.85 -1.22
CA ASN A 3 -10.02 -4.25 -1.00
C ASN A 3 -8.98 -5.10 -0.25
N ALA A 4 -7.69 -4.89 -0.50
CA ALA A 4 -6.63 -5.61 0.21
C ALA A 4 -6.55 -5.17 1.68
N PHE A 5 -6.83 -3.89 1.94
CA PHE A 5 -6.88 -3.35 3.30
C PHE A 5 -8.14 -3.81 4.04
N GLU A 6 -9.30 -3.90 3.38
CA GLU A 6 -10.52 -4.49 3.97
C GLU A 6 -10.28 -5.93 4.46
N GLN A 7 -9.54 -6.72 3.69
CA GLN A 7 -9.14 -8.07 4.09
C GLN A 7 -8.18 -8.05 5.30
N ALA A 8 -7.24 -7.10 5.33
CA ALA A 8 -6.29 -6.96 6.43
C ALA A 8 -6.95 -6.51 7.75
N CYS A 9 -7.87 -5.55 7.70
CA CYS A 9 -8.55 -5.03 8.90
C CYS A 9 -9.79 -5.82 9.31
N GLY A 10 -10.24 -6.77 8.48
CA GLY A 10 -11.43 -7.59 8.75
C GLY A 10 -12.74 -6.82 8.67
N GLY A 11 -12.76 -5.66 8.02
CA GLY A 11 -13.91 -4.76 7.98
C GLY A 11 -14.07 -4.05 6.63
N LYS A 12 -15.26 -3.52 6.38
CA LYS A 12 -15.53 -2.70 5.19
C LYS A 12 -14.99 -1.28 5.36
N ILE A 13 -14.38 -0.76 4.31
CA ILE A 13 -13.82 0.59 4.28
C ILE A 13 -14.68 1.42 3.31
N PRO A 14 -15.59 2.26 3.82
CA PRO A 14 -16.41 3.10 2.97
C PRO A 14 -15.54 4.14 2.24
N TYR A 15 -15.82 4.35 0.96
CA TYR A 15 -15.19 5.39 0.15
C TYR A 15 -16.21 6.00 -0.81
N THR A 16 -15.92 7.21 -1.28
CA THR A 16 -16.69 7.88 -2.33
C THR A 16 -15.75 8.35 -3.43
N ILE A 17 -16.24 8.35 -4.66
CA ILE A 17 -15.49 8.90 -5.79
C ILE A 17 -15.71 10.40 -5.82
N VAL A 18 -14.61 11.16 -5.79
CA VAL A 18 -14.59 12.62 -5.85
C VAL A 18 -13.82 13.10 -7.07
N ALA A 19 -13.73 14.42 -7.26
CA ALA A 19 -12.96 15.01 -8.35
C ALA A 19 -11.50 14.55 -8.34
N ARG A 20 -10.87 14.53 -9.51
CA ARG A 20 -9.44 14.22 -9.64
C ARG A 20 -8.63 15.25 -8.86
N ARG A 21 -7.59 14.79 -8.16
CA ARG A 21 -6.63 15.67 -7.51
C ARG A 21 -5.70 16.27 -8.56
N THR A 22 -5.53 17.59 -8.53
CA THR A 22 -4.65 18.31 -9.46
C THR A 22 -3.22 17.78 -9.37
N GLY A 23 -2.62 17.45 -10.52
CA GLY A 23 -1.26 16.91 -10.62
C GLY A 23 -1.17 15.38 -10.62
N ASP A 24 -2.25 14.66 -10.30
CA ASP A 24 -2.23 13.19 -10.38
C ASP A 24 -2.22 12.72 -11.85
N ILE A 25 -1.28 11.83 -12.17
CA ILE A 25 -1.26 11.06 -13.41
C ILE A 25 -2.09 9.78 -13.26
N ALA A 26 -2.49 9.16 -14.37
CA ALA A 26 -3.40 8.01 -14.36
C ALA A 26 -2.79 6.75 -13.73
N SER A 27 -1.53 6.42 -14.06
CA SER A 27 -0.82 5.26 -13.54
C SER A 27 0.69 5.47 -13.57
N CYS A 28 1.38 4.86 -12.62
CA CYS A 28 2.85 4.89 -12.52
C CYS A 28 3.34 3.62 -11.83
N TYR A 29 4.28 2.92 -12.45
CA TYR A 29 4.92 1.72 -11.90
C TYR A 29 6.33 1.58 -12.49
N ALA A 30 7.20 0.86 -11.79
CA ALA A 30 8.59 0.69 -12.18
C ALA A 30 8.81 -0.64 -12.92
N ASP A 31 9.64 -0.61 -13.97
CA ASP A 31 10.42 -1.78 -14.37
C ASP A 31 11.64 -1.87 -13.44
N ALA A 32 11.64 -2.87 -12.56
CA ALA A 32 12.69 -3.08 -11.57
C ALA A 32 13.84 -3.99 -12.07
N THR A 33 13.86 -4.36 -13.35
CA THR A 33 14.83 -5.31 -13.91
C THR A 33 16.27 -4.86 -13.68
N ARG A 34 16.57 -3.57 -13.93
CA ARG A 34 17.93 -3.03 -13.76
C ARG A 34 18.44 -3.13 -12.31
N ALA A 35 17.57 -2.93 -11.31
CA ALA A 35 17.95 -3.05 -9.91
C ALA A 35 18.25 -4.51 -9.54
N LYS A 36 17.46 -5.44 -10.09
CA LYS A 36 17.70 -6.89 -9.92
C LYS A 36 19.03 -7.32 -10.52
N GLU A 37 19.33 -6.88 -11.74
CA GLU A 37 20.56 -7.26 -12.45
C GLU A 37 21.82 -6.69 -11.80
N LEU A 38 21.81 -5.40 -11.45
CA LEU A 38 23.01 -4.72 -10.96
C LEU A 38 23.25 -4.91 -9.46
N LEU A 39 22.17 -5.00 -8.67
CA LEU A 39 22.26 -5.02 -7.20
C LEU A 39 21.92 -6.39 -6.62
N GLY A 40 21.42 -7.33 -7.43
CA GLY A 40 20.87 -8.60 -6.94
C GLY A 40 19.62 -8.40 -6.06
N TRP A 41 19.00 -7.22 -6.10
CA TRP A 41 17.91 -6.84 -5.20
C TRP A 41 16.53 -7.00 -5.86
N GLN A 42 15.56 -7.48 -5.08
CA GLN A 42 14.16 -7.55 -5.49
C GLN A 42 13.23 -7.36 -4.29
N ALA A 43 12.11 -6.66 -4.49
CA ALA A 43 11.04 -6.60 -3.49
C ALA A 43 10.44 -7.99 -3.24
N LYS A 44 10.32 -8.38 -1.97
CA LYS A 44 9.88 -9.73 -1.55
C LYS A 44 8.47 -9.78 -0.96
N ARG A 45 7.85 -8.62 -0.72
CA ARG A 45 6.55 -8.51 -0.05
C ARG A 45 5.46 -8.21 -1.07
N THR A 46 4.31 -8.81 -0.84
CA THR A 46 3.11 -8.61 -1.65
C THR A 46 2.29 -7.43 -1.14
N LEU A 47 1.28 -7.04 -1.91
CA LEU A 47 0.33 -6.02 -1.47
C LEU A 47 -0.42 -6.42 -0.19
N ALA A 48 -0.73 -7.72 -0.03
CA ALA A 48 -1.40 -8.22 1.16
C ALA A 48 -0.50 -8.11 2.40
N ASP A 49 0.79 -8.43 2.26
CA ASP A 49 1.78 -8.25 3.35
C ASP A 49 1.84 -6.78 3.78
N MET A 50 1.93 -5.86 2.81
CA MET A 50 1.97 -4.41 3.08
C MET A 50 0.73 -3.94 3.85
N CYS A 51 -0.48 -4.34 3.42
CA CYS A 51 -1.71 -3.96 4.10
C CYS A 51 -1.81 -4.57 5.50
N LYS A 52 -1.39 -5.83 5.69
CA LYS A 52 -1.35 -6.49 7.00
C LYS A 52 -0.41 -5.77 7.96
N ASP A 53 0.82 -5.50 7.54
CA ASP A 53 1.82 -4.84 8.39
C ASP A 53 1.38 -3.42 8.76
N THR A 54 0.77 -2.70 7.82
CA THR A 54 0.21 -1.37 8.07
C THR A 54 -0.94 -1.42 9.08
N TRP A 55 -1.86 -2.36 8.93
CA TRP A 55 -2.97 -2.53 9.87
C TRP A 55 -2.49 -2.92 11.26
N ASN A 56 -1.51 -3.83 11.36
CA ASN A 56 -0.90 -4.22 12.63
C ASN A 56 -0.33 -3.00 13.36
N TRP A 57 0.37 -2.10 12.65
CA TRP A 57 0.86 -0.86 13.24
C TRP A 57 -0.28 0.05 13.68
N GLN A 58 -1.22 0.38 12.78
CA GLN A 58 -2.27 1.36 13.05
C GLN A 58 -3.24 0.91 14.15
N SER A 59 -3.56 -0.39 14.23
CA SER A 59 -4.45 -0.94 15.26
C SER A 59 -3.80 -0.94 16.66
N GLN A 60 -2.48 -1.07 16.74
CA GLN A 60 -1.73 -1.00 17.99
C GLN A 60 -1.35 0.42 18.39
N ASN A 61 -1.30 1.36 17.43
CA ASN A 61 -0.90 2.74 17.63
C ASN A 61 -1.95 3.68 17.00
N PRO A 62 -3.17 3.78 17.55
CA PRO A 62 -4.25 4.55 16.93
C PRO A 62 -3.91 6.02 16.70
N GLU A 63 -3.17 6.62 17.64
CA GLU A 63 -2.73 8.02 17.60
C GLU A 63 -1.29 8.19 17.08
N GLY A 64 -0.68 7.13 16.55
CA GLY A 64 0.71 7.14 16.08
C GLY A 64 1.74 7.05 17.21
N TYR A 65 2.87 7.75 17.06
CA TYR A 65 3.93 7.78 18.08
C TYR A 65 3.53 8.65 19.28
N ALA A 66 4.04 8.29 20.47
CA ALA A 66 3.94 9.10 21.69
C ALA A 66 5.07 10.14 21.79
#